data_AF-A0A5E4GDJ5-F1
#
_entry.id   AF-A0A5E4GDJ5-F1
#
_cell.length_a   1.000
_cell.length_b   1.000
_cell.length_c   1.000
_cell.angle_alpha   90.00
_cell.angle_beta   90.00
_cell.angle_gamma   90.00
#
_symmetry.space_group_name_H-M   'P 1'
#
loop_
_entity.id
_entity.type
_entity.pdbx_description
1 polymer ?
#
loop_
_entity_poly.entity_id
_entity_poly.type
_entity_poly.pdbx_seq_one_letter_code
_entity_poly.pdbx_strand_id
1 'polypeptide(L)' 'MEATNVLKPILGEYYSFDATSIWKALWREARECLFIEPDEDGAQNDMFWYRNKF' A
#
# COMPACT_ATOMS: atom_id res chain seq x y z
N MET A 1 -24.12 -3.07 -2.15
CA MET A 1 -23.32 -3.29 -3.38
C MET A 1 -23.72 -2.37 -4.53
N GLU A 2 -24.63 -1.41 -4.33
CA GLU A 2 -25.09 -0.52 -5.41
C GLU A 2 -23.96 0.36 -5.97
N ALA A 3 -23.18 0.99 -5.10
CA ALA A 3 -22.02 1.81 -5.52
C ALA A 3 -20.98 1.00 -6.32
N THR A 4 -20.69 -0.24 -5.92
CA THR A 4 -19.75 -1.11 -6.63
C THR A 4 -20.25 -1.47 -8.03
N ASN A 5 -21.54 -1.76 -8.17
CA ASN A 5 -22.14 -2.10 -9.46
C ASN A 5 -22.14 -0.91 -10.43
N VAL A 6 -22.28 0.32 -9.92
CA VAL A 6 -22.19 1.55 -10.71
C VAL A 6 -20.74 1.84 -11.14
N LEU A 7 -19.77 1.60 -10.25
CA LEU A 7 -18.36 1.91 -10.53
C LEU A 7 -17.66 0.92 -11.47
N LYS A 8 -18.07 -0.36 -11.47
CA LYS A 8 -17.51 -1.40 -12.35
C LYS A 8 -17.47 -1.02 -13.85
N PRO A 9 -18.58 -0.60 -14.49
CA PRO A 9 -18.56 -0.22 -15.90
C PRO A 9 -17.78 1.08 -16.17
N ILE A 10 -17.63 1.96 -15.16
CA ILE A 10 -16.85 3.20 -15.30
C ILE A 10 -15.35 2.90 -15.32
N LEU A 11 -14.89 2.02 -14.42
CA LEU A 11 -13.49 1.65 -14.28
C LEU A 11 -13.03 0.64 -15.34
N GLY A 12 -13.94 -0.19 -15.87
CA GLY A 12 -13.64 -1.11 -16.96
C GLY A 12 -12.46 -2.03 -16.65
N GLU A 13 -11.44 -2.00 -17.51
CA GLU A 13 -10.20 -2.80 -17.35
C GLU A 13 -9.38 -2.43 -16.12
N TYR A 14 -9.58 -1.22 -15.57
CA TYR A 14 -8.89 -0.76 -14.36
C TYR A 14 -9.61 -1.16 -13.08
N TYR A 15 -10.79 -1.79 -13.16
CA TYR A 15 -11.48 -2.28 -11.97
C TYR A 15 -10.69 -3.45 -11.36
N SER A 16 -10.00 -3.16 -10.25
CA SER A 16 -9.35 -4.17 -9.42
C SER A 16 -10.13 -4.34 -8.12
N PHE A 17 -10.36 -5.59 -7.72
CA PHE A 17 -11.09 -5.92 -6.50
C PHE A 17 -10.23 -6.79 -5.58
N ASP A 18 -10.00 -6.32 -4.37
CA ASP A 18 -9.37 -7.10 -3.31
C ASP A 18 -10.47 -7.71 -2.40
N ALA A 19 -10.50 -9.03 -2.31
CA ALA A 19 -11.45 -9.77 -1.48
C ALA A 19 -10.97 -9.95 -0.03
N THR A 20 -9.81 -9.41 0.32
CA THR A 20 -9.22 -9.53 1.67
C THR A 20 -10.17 -8.93 2.71
N SER A 21 -10.37 -9.65 3.82
CA SER A 21 -11.17 -9.14 4.95
C SER A 21 -10.60 -7.82 5.44
N ILE A 22 -11.47 -6.84 5.75
CA ILE A 22 -11.08 -5.48 6.15
C ILE A 22 -10.00 -5.49 7.24
N TRP A 23 -10.14 -6.35 8.25
CA TRP A 23 -9.16 -6.46 9.34
C TRP A 23 -7.79 -6.98 8.88
N LYS A 24 -7.77 -7.95 7.96
CA LYS A 24 -6.53 -8.47 7.38
C LYS A 24 -5.87 -7.46 6.46
N ALA A 25 -6.67 -6.75 5.66
CA ALA A 25 -6.19 -5.69 4.79
C ALA A 25 -5.57 -4.56 5.63
N LEU A 26 -6.28 -4.08 6.65
CA LEU A 26 -5.79 -3.05 7.57
C LEU A 26 -4.49 -3.46 8.26
N TRP A 27 -4.39 -4.72 8.70
CA TRP A 27 -3.18 -5.25 9.32
C TRP A 27 -1.99 -5.32 8.34
N ARG A 28 -2.23 -5.72 7.09
CA ARG A 28 -1.20 -5.72 6.04
C ARG A 28 -0.69 -4.29 5.80
N GLU A 29 -1.59 -3.35 5.55
CA GLU A 29 -1.20 -1.96 5.27
C GLU A 29 -0.47 -1.32 6.46
N ALA A 30 -0.91 -1.59 7.70
CA ALA A 30 -0.24 -1.08 8.89
C ALA A 30 1.17 -1.65 9.10
N ARG A 31 1.46 -2.84 8.58
CA ARG A 31 2.79 -3.48 8.68
C ARG A 31 3.70 -3.19 7.50
N GLU A 32 3.14 -3.04 6.31
CA GLU A 32 3.90 -2.82 5.08
C GLU A 32 4.10 -1.33 4.75
N CYS A 33 3.28 -0.44 5.32
CA CYS A 33 3.47 0.99 5.20
C CYS A 33 4.55 1.45 6.18
N LEU A 34 5.82 1.22 5.81
CA LEU A 34 6.95 1.68 6.60
C LEU A 34 7.58 2.94 6.02
N PHE A 35 8.07 3.76 6.94
CA PHE A 35 8.80 4.97 6.61
C PHE A 35 10.17 4.61 6.04
N ILE A 36 10.50 5.25 4.92
CA ILE A 36 11.75 5.05 4.22
C ILE A 36 12.69 6.16 4.67
N GLU A 37 13.76 5.78 5.35
CA GLU A 37 14.75 6.73 5.87
C GLU A 37 16.02 6.68 5.01
N PRO A 38 16.66 7.85 4.74
CA PRO A 38 18.01 7.87 4.19
C PRO A 38 18.98 7.22 5.18
N ASP A 39 20.04 6.61 4.67
CA ASP A 39 21.01 5.95 5.54
C ASP A 39 21.71 6.95 6.48
N GLU A 40 22.01 6.54 7.71
CA GLU A 40 22.58 7.40 8.76
C GLU A 40 23.92 8.02 8.35
N ASP A 41 24.64 7.37 7.42
CA ASP A 41 25.96 7.78 6.93
C ASP A 41 25.95 8.71 5.71
N GLY A 42 24.79 9.22 5.26
CA GLY A 42 24.87 10.35 4.34
C GLY A 42 23.59 10.74 3.63
N ALA A 43 23.18 11.98 3.90
CA ALA A 43 22.31 12.80 3.05
C ALA A 43 22.86 13.07 1.62
N GLN A 44 23.91 12.36 1.18
CA GLN A 44 24.53 12.45 -0.14
C GLN A 44 24.34 11.21 -1.02
N ASN A 45 23.91 10.09 -0.46
CA ASN A 45 23.66 8.88 -1.23
C ASN A 45 22.16 8.78 -1.50
N ASP A 46 21.73 8.79 -2.76
CA ASP A 46 20.33 8.60 -3.21
C ASP A 46 19.75 7.21 -2.87
N MET A 47 20.38 6.48 -1.94
CA MET A 47 20.01 5.14 -1.54
C MET A 47 19.16 5.19 -0.28
N PHE A 48 17.92 4.76 -0.44
CA PHE A 48 16.92 4.73 0.61
C PHE A 48 16.72 3.29 1.11
N TRP A 49 16.67 3.09 2.42
CA TRP A 49 16.48 1.78 3.02
C TRP A 49 15.11 1.64 3.67
N TYR A 50 14.49 0.49 3.44
CA TYR A 50 13.30 0.07 4.17
C TYR A 50 13.73 -0.62 5.47
N ARG A 51 13.79 0.15 6.57
CA ARG A 51 14.16 -0.39 7.89
C ARG A 51 12.93 -0.96 8.59
N ASN A 52 12.53 -2.18 8.22
CA ASN A 52 11.52 -2.89 9.01
C ASN A 52 12.14 -3.45 10.30
N LYS A 53 11.77 -2.87 11.44
CA LYS A 53 12.23 -3.34 12.76
C LYS A 53 11.39 -4.50 13.32
N PHE A 54 10.37 -5.01 12.60
CA PHE A 54 9.44 -6.04 13.07
C PHE A 54 9.11 -7.15 12.07
#